data_AF-A0A5X4J317-F1
#
_entry.id   AF-A0A5X4J317-F1
#
_cell.length_a   1.000
_cell.length_b   1.000
_cell.length_c   1.000
_cell.angle_alpha   90.00
_cell.angle_beta   90.00
_cell.angle_gamma   90.00
#
_symmetry.space_group_name_H-M   'P 1'
#
loop_
_entity.id
_entity.type
_entity.pdbx_description
1 polymer ?
#
loop_
_entity_poly.entity_id
_entity_poly.type
_entity_poly.pdbx_seq_one_letter_code
_entity_poly.pdbx_strand_id
1 'polypeptide(L)'
;MTDNIAATIKEKRERLHMTQKEFADALGLSKYGDRTIRRWERGETKPTGAELKAVIDFPDTPPYPNNENGRYRMIDLFAGIGGTRLGFHQTNAVNVVFSSEWDKFAQKTYHANYGDFPDGDITKIDEKDIPDHEILVGGFPCVAFSQAGLKKGFNDTRGTLFFDIARIIK
;
A
#
# COMPACT_ATOMS: atom_id res chain seq x y z
N MET A 1 -29.79 19.97 7.14
CA MET A 1 -28.71 19.19 7.75
C MET A 1 -27.44 20.01 7.57
N THR A 2 -27.01 20.76 8.58
CA THR A 2 -25.71 21.43 8.53
C THR A 2 -24.65 20.35 8.68
N ASP A 3 -24.18 19.86 7.54
CA ASP A 3 -23.06 18.93 7.45
C ASP A 3 -21.89 19.47 8.26
N ASN A 4 -21.41 18.66 9.20
CA ASN A 4 -20.25 19.01 9.99
C ASN A 4 -19.01 18.88 9.10
N ILE A 5 -18.67 19.96 8.36
CA ILE A 5 -17.51 20.04 7.46
C ILE A 5 -16.24 19.50 8.14
N ALA A 6 -16.05 19.80 9.43
CA ALA A 6 -14.89 19.33 10.19
C ALA A 6 -14.86 17.79 10.29
N ALA A 7 -16.01 17.18 10.57
CA ALA A 7 -16.15 15.72 10.56
C ALA A 7 -15.93 15.14 9.17
N THR A 8 -16.51 15.73 8.12
CA THR A 8 -16.33 15.26 6.74
C THR A 8 -14.87 15.23 6.31
N ILE A 9 -14.09 16.29 6.62
CA ILE A 9 -12.66 16.35 6.31
C ILE A 9 -11.90 15.27 7.08
N LYS A 10 -12.20 15.11 8.37
CA LYS A 10 -11.56 14.12 9.23
C LYS A 10 -11.83 12.69 8.74
N GLU A 11 -13.09 12.37 8.47
CA GLU A 11 -13.53 11.07 7.97
C GLU A 11 -12.90 10.74 6.62
N LYS A 12 -12.83 11.72 5.70
CA LYS A 12 -12.18 11.54 4.40
C LYS A 12 -10.70 11.19 4.58
N ARG A 13 -9.97 11.92 5.41
CA ARG A 13 -8.55 11.65 5.68
C ARG A 13 -8.34 10.28 6.33
N GLU A 14 -9.16 9.93 7.31
CA GLU A 14 -9.05 8.67 8.03
C GLU A 14 -9.32 7.46 7.12
N ARG A 15 -10.30 7.59 6.20
CA ARG A 15 -10.57 6.60 5.16
C ARG A 15 -9.41 6.39 4.19
N LEU A 16 -8.66 7.46 3.91
CA LEU A 16 -7.45 7.41 3.08
C LEU A 16 -6.22 6.88 3.84
N HIS A 17 -6.35 6.56 5.13
CA HIS A 17 -5.24 6.14 5.99
C HIS A 17 -4.06 7.13 6.02
N MET A 18 -4.37 8.42 5.85
CA MET A 18 -3.36 9.48 5.82
C MET A 18 -3.26 10.22 7.15
N THR A 19 -2.04 10.60 7.49
CA THR A 19 -1.78 11.63 8.51
C THR A 19 -2.26 13.00 8.01
N GLN A 20 -2.44 13.96 8.92
CA GLN A 20 -2.78 15.34 8.54
C GLN A 20 -1.73 15.95 7.60
N LYS A 21 -0.46 15.57 7.75
CA LYS A 21 0.64 16.01 6.89
C LYS A 21 0.55 15.40 5.49
N GLU A 22 0.39 14.09 5.39
CA GLU A 22 0.24 13.40 4.10
C GLU A 22 -0.96 13.92 3.32
N PHE A 23 -2.10 14.12 4.00
CA PHE A 23 -3.29 14.64 3.35
C PHE A 23 -3.13 16.10 2.89
N ALA A 24 -2.47 16.93 3.70
CA ALA A 24 -2.14 18.29 3.31
C ALA A 24 -1.22 18.33 2.08
N ASP A 25 -0.20 17.47 2.04
CA ASP A 25 0.74 17.38 0.92
C ASP A 25 0.03 16.87 -0.35
N ALA A 26 -0.87 15.88 -0.21
CA ALA A 26 -1.67 15.36 -1.31
C ALA A 26 -2.65 16.39 -1.90
N LEU A 27 -3.15 17.30 -1.08
CA LEU A 27 -3.99 18.43 -1.50
C LEU A 27 -3.18 19.63 -2.04
N GLY A 28 -1.84 19.53 -2.07
CA GLY A 28 -0.97 20.61 -2.54
C GLY A 28 -0.92 21.83 -1.62
N LEU A 29 -1.22 21.66 -0.32
CA LEU A 29 -1.13 22.75 0.65
C LEU A 29 0.34 23.13 0.93
N SER A 30 0.51 24.28 1.59
CA SER A 30 1.85 24.76 1.97
C SER A 30 2.59 23.78 2.88
N LYS A 31 3.90 24.01 3.11
CA LYS A 31 4.71 23.21 4.04
C LYS A 31 4.13 23.08 5.46
N TYR A 32 3.26 24.00 5.88
CA TYR A 32 2.53 23.99 7.18
C TYR A 32 1.06 23.55 7.06
N GLY A 33 0.69 22.92 5.94
CA GLY A 33 -0.70 22.52 5.66
C GLY A 33 -1.27 21.52 6.66
N ASP A 34 -0.42 20.76 7.36
CA ASP A 34 -0.82 19.89 8.47
C ASP A 34 -1.58 20.65 9.58
N ARG A 35 -1.13 21.88 9.88
CA ARG A 35 -1.80 22.77 10.83
C ARG A 35 -3.15 23.24 10.31
N THR A 36 -3.25 23.49 9.00
CA THR A 36 -4.50 23.88 8.34
C THR A 36 -5.53 22.76 8.42
N ILE A 37 -5.16 21.54 8.02
CA ILE A 37 -6.03 20.35 8.13
C ILE A 37 -6.49 20.17 9.57
N ARG A 38 -5.56 20.23 10.54
CA ARG A 38 -5.90 20.09 11.96
C ARG A 38 -6.92 21.13 12.45
N ARG A 39 -6.80 22.39 12.01
CA ARG A 39 -7.75 23.46 12.37
C ARG A 39 -9.12 23.23 11.73
N TRP A 40 -9.15 22.80 10.47
CA TRP A 40 -10.40 22.42 9.79
C TRP A 40 -11.11 21.27 10.50
N GLU A 41 -10.40 20.20 10.85
CA GLU A 41 -10.95 19.03 11.57
C GLU A 41 -11.47 19.34 12.98
N ARG A 42 -10.98 20.43 13.59
CA ARG A 42 -11.43 20.91 14.91
C ARG A 42 -12.52 21.97 14.81
N GLY A 43 -12.87 22.42 13.60
CA GLY A 43 -13.77 23.54 13.39
C GLY A 43 -13.22 24.90 13.84
N GLU A 44 -11.92 25.01 14.09
CA GLU A 44 -11.25 26.27 14.45
C GLU A 44 -11.22 27.25 13.26
N THR A 45 -11.12 26.71 12.04
CA THR A 45 -11.22 27.44 10.78
C THR A 45 -12.04 26.64 9.78
N LYS A 46 -12.48 27.29 8.68
CA LYS A 46 -13.20 26.61 7.59
C LYS A 46 -12.38 26.69 6.29
N PRO A 47 -12.39 25.64 5.45
CA PRO A 47 -11.85 25.74 4.11
C PRO A 47 -12.67 26.70 3.26
N THR A 48 -12.04 27.31 2.27
CA THR A 48 -12.73 27.96 1.14
C THR A 48 -13.53 26.93 0.34
N GLY A 49 -14.46 27.38 -0.50
CA GLY A 49 -15.24 26.47 -1.35
C GLY A 49 -14.37 25.61 -2.27
N ALA A 50 -13.27 26.17 -2.79
CA ALA A 50 -12.32 25.44 -3.63
C ALA A 50 -11.54 24.38 -2.84
N GLU A 51 -11.08 24.70 -1.63
CA GLU A 51 -10.38 23.75 -0.76
C GLU A 51 -11.31 22.62 -0.30
N LEU A 52 -12.55 22.93 0.06
CA LEU A 52 -13.53 21.91 0.44
C LEU A 52 -13.84 20.99 -0.74
N LYS A 53 -14.00 21.56 -1.95
CA LYS A 53 -14.17 20.78 -3.17
C LYS A 53 -12.96 19.86 -3.42
N ALA A 54 -11.74 20.36 -3.25
CA ALA A 54 -10.53 19.55 -3.40
C ALA A 54 -10.47 18.38 -2.40
N VAL A 55 -10.91 18.60 -1.15
CA VAL A 55 -11.02 17.53 -0.15
C VAL A 55 -12.06 16.48 -0.54
N ILE A 56 -13.26 16.92 -0.94
CA ILE A 56 -14.37 16.03 -1.27
C ILE A 56 -14.04 15.17 -2.51
N ASP A 57 -13.52 15.82 -3.54
CA ASP A 57 -13.21 15.21 -4.84
C ASP A 57 -11.90 14.40 -4.81
N PHE A 58 -11.14 14.45 -3.71
CA PHE A 58 -9.92 13.66 -3.58
C PHE A 58 -10.25 12.16 -3.72
N PRO A 59 -9.62 11.41 -4.64
CA PRO A 59 -9.94 10.01 -4.86
C PRO A 59 -9.72 9.17 -3.59
N ASP A 60 -10.74 8.42 -3.18
CA ASP A 60 -10.70 7.48 -2.05
C ASP A 60 -11.13 6.06 -2.42
N THR A 61 -11.23 5.78 -3.72
CA THR A 61 -11.44 4.45 -4.28
C THR A 61 -10.15 3.96 -4.93
N PRO A 62 -9.71 2.73 -4.63
CA PRO A 62 -8.52 2.17 -5.26
C PRO A 62 -8.76 1.99 -6.78
N PRO A 63 -7.87 2.48 -7.65
CA PRO A 63 -8.03 2.37 -9.11
C PRO A 63 -7.90 0.93 -9.64
N TYR A 64 -7.25 0.03 -8.90
CA TYR A 64 -6.97 -1.34 -9.32
C TYR A 64 -7.51 -2.33 -8.27
N PRO A 65 -8.83 -2.40 -8.05
CA PRO A 65 -9.38 -3.31 -7.05
C PRO A 65 -9.05 -4.77 -7.36
N ASN A 66 -8.96 -5.60 -6.34
CA ASN A 66 -8.73 -7.04 -6.54
C ASN A 66 -9.89 -7.69 -7.31
N ASN A 67 -9.57 -8.61 -8.22
CA ASN A 67 -10.59 -9.40 -8.91
C ASN A 67 -10.83 -10.71 -8.16
N GLU A 68 -11.80 -10.70 -7.24
CA GLU A 68 -12.13 -11.89 -6.43
C GLU A 68 -12.60 -13.08 -7.28
N ASN A 69 -13.08 -12.84 -8.50
CA ASN A 69 -13.51 -13.87 -9.45
C ASN A 69 -12.40 -14.30 -10.43
N GLY A 70 -11.15 -13.90 -10.17
CA GLY A 70 -10.01 -14.30 -10.97
C GLY A 70 -9.88 -15.82 -11.04
N ARG A 71 -9.58 -16.33 -12.24
CA ARG A 71 -9.39 -17.77 -12.50
C ARG A 71 -8.23 -18.35 -11.69
N TYR A 72 -7.16 -17.59 -11.53
CA TYR A 72 -5.95 -18.03 -10.82
C TYR A 72 -5.80 -17.25 -9.52
N ARG A 73 -5.43 -17.94 -8.44
CA ARG A 73 -5.04 -17.27 -7.19
C ARG A 73 -3.55 -17.01 -7.18
N MET A 74 -3.19 -15.80 -6.78
CA MET A 74 -1.80 -15.35 -6.71
C MET A 74 -1.47 -14.82 -5.31
N ILE A 75 -0.24 -15.05 -4.88
CA ILE A 75 0.36 -14.34 -3.76
C ILE A 75 1.49 -13.41 -4.25
N ASP A 76 1.64 -12.25 -3.60
CA ASP A 76 2.59 -11.19 -3.96
C ASP A 76 3.57 -10.90 -2.83
N LEU A 77 4.73 -11.58 -2.83
CA LEU A 77 5.77 -11.44 -1.81
C LEU A 77 6.77 -10.35 -2.18
N PHE A 78 7.24 -9.58 -1.18
CA PHE A 78 8.08 -8.41 -1.38
C PHE A 78 7.43 -7.43 -2.37
N ALA A 79 6.14 -7.18 -2.14
CA ALA A 79 5.23 -6.58 -3.09
C ALA A 79 5.64 -5.15 -3.50
N GLY A 80 6.40 -4.45 -2.65
CA GLY A 80 6.72 -3.05 -2.81
C GLY A 80 5.43 -2.23 -2.96
N ILE A 81 5.37 -1.43 -4.03
CA ILE A 81 4.16 -0.66 -4.38
C ILE A 81 3.22 -1.41 -5.34
N GLY A 82 3.48 -2.70 -5.59
CA GLY A 82 2.65 -3.60 -6.39
C GLY A 82 2.84 -3.49 -7.90
N GLY A 83 4.05 -3.19 -8.37
CA GLY A 83 4.34 -3.12 -9.82
C GLY A 83 4.06 -4.44 -10.55
N THR A 84 4.45 -5.57 -9.96
CA THR A 84 4.17 -6.91 -10.51
C THR A 84 2.68 -7.23 -10.48
N ARG A 85 1.99 -6.94 -9.37
CA ARG A 85 0.54 -7.09 -9.26
C ARG A 85 -0.22 -6.36 -10.37
N LEU A 86 0.18 -5.15 -10.73
CA LEU A 86 -0.45 -4.39 -11.82
C LEU A 86 -0.46 -5.18 -13.14
N GLY A 87 0.65 -5.84 -13.48
CA GLY A 87 0.74 -6.66 -14.70
C GLY A 87 -0.26 -7.83 -14.68
N PHE A 88 -0.41 -8.51 -13.54
CA PHE A 88 -1.40 -9.58 -13.41
C PHE A 88 -2.85 -9.05 -13.35
N HIS A 89 -3.08 -7.93 -12.68
CA HIS A 89 -4.38 -7.25 -12.63
C HIS A 89 -4.90 -6.95 -14.03
N GLN A 90 -4.04 -6.45 -14.93
CA GLN A 90 -4.38 -6.14 -16.32
C GLN A 90 -4.83 -7.35 -17.15
N THR A 91 -4.52 -8.59 -16.73
CA THR A 91 -5.00 -9.80 -17.40
C THR A 91 -6.47 -10.10 -17.12
N ASN A 92 -7.07 -9.48 -16.09
CA ASN A 92 -8.39 -9.80 -15.54
C ASN A 92 -8.58 -11.27 -15.13
N ALA A 93 -7.50 -12.05 -15.03
CA ALA A 93 -7.55 -13.50 -14.77
C ALA A 93 -7.10 -13.88 -13.35
N VAL A 94 -6.60 -12.92 -12.57
CA VAL A 94 -5.94 -13.21 -11.28
C VAL A 94 -6.68 -12.58 -10.11
N ASN A 95 -6.88 -13.39 -9.07
CA ASN A 95 -7.28 -12.99 -7.73
C ASN A 95 -6.04 -12.98 -6.82
N VAL A 96 -5.70 -11.82 -6.25
CA VAL A 96 -4.59 -11.72 -5.27
C VAL A 96 -5.13 -12.10 -3.90
N VAL A 97 -4.69 -13.24 -3.38
CA VAL A 97 -5.21 -13.81 -2.12
C VAL A 97 -4.32 -13.53 -0.91
N PHE A 98 -3.08 -13.08 -1.15
CA PHE A 98 -2.14 -12.67 -0.11
C PHE A 98 -1.09 -11.74 -0.71
N SER A 99 -0.62 -10.78 0.08
CA SER A 99 0.53 -9.96 -0.30
C SER A 99 1.40 -9.72 0.93
N SER A 100 2.71 -9.60 0.76
CA SER A 100 3.61 -9.25 1.86
C SER A 100 4.62 -8.18 1.48
N GLU A 101 4.71 -7.15 2.33
CA GLU A 101 5.62 -6.01 2.18
C GLU A 101 5.88 -5.40 3.55
N TRP A 102 7.15 -5.28 3.96
CA TRP A 102 7.50 -4.81 5.30
C TRP A 102 7.62 -3.27 5.42
N ASP A 103 7.84 -2.56 4.31
CA ASP A 103 8.02 -1.11 4.32
C ASP A 103 6.67 -0.41 4.41
N LYS A 104 6.51 0.38 5.47
CA LYS A 104 5.24 1.04 5.79
C LYS A 104 4.82 2.07 4.73
N PHE A 105 5.76 2.67 4.01
CA PHE A 105 5.43 3.65 2.96
C PHE A 105 5.01 2.95 1.67
N ALA A 106 5.66 1.83 1.35
CA ALA A 106 5.27 0.95 0.26
C ALA A 106 3.86 0.39 0.49
N GLN A 107 3.57 -0.13 1.69
CA GLN A 107 2.21 -0.59 2.05
C GLN A 107 1.13 0.48 1.84
N LYS A 108 1.39 1.74 2.23
CA LYS A 108 0.43 2.84 1.99
C LYS A 108 0.17 3.09 0.51
N THR A 109 1.23 3.06 -0.30
CA THR A 109 1.12 3.24 -1.75
C THR A 109 0.38 2.06 -2.37
N TYR A 110 0.67 0.84 -1.90
CA TYR A 110 -0.02 -0.37 -2.31
C TYR A 110 -1.52 -0.27 -2.01
N HIS A 111 -1.88 0.06 -0.77
CA HIS A 111 -3.27 0.24 -0.36
C HIS A 111 -4.00 1.32 -1.16
N ALA A 112 -3.36 2.47 -1.43
CA ALA A 112 -3.95 3.52 -2.25
C ALA A 112 -4.28 3.06 -3.68
N ASN A 113 -3.54 2.09 -4.22
CA ASN A 113 -3.77 1.55 -5.56
C ASN A 113 -4.74 0.37 -5.58
N TYR A 114 -4.71 -0.47 -4.54
CA TYR A 114 -5.31 -1.81 -4.56
C TYR A 114 -6.42 -2.04 -3.52
N GLY A 115 -6.46 -1.22 -2.47
CA GLY A 115 -7.48 -1.28 -1.41
C GLY A 115 -7.13 -2.19 -0.24
N ASP A 116 -6.09 -3.01 -0.35
CA ASP A 116 -5.61 -3.93 0.69
C ASP A 116 -4.22 -3.52 1.22
N PHE A 117 -3.95 -3.87 2.48
CA PHE A 117 -2.63 -3.68 3.10
C PHE A 117 -1.87 -5.02 3.07
N PRO A 118 -0.65 -5.06 2.52
CA PRO A 118 0.18 -6.26 2.58
C PRO A 118 0.55 -6.66 4.01
N ASP A 119 0.69 -7.96 4.22
CA ASP A 119 1.20 -8.55 5.45
C ASP A 119 2.69 -8.22 5.61
N GLY A 120 3.09 -7.73 6.79
CA GLY A 120 4.38 -7.07 6.98
C GLY A 120 5.63 -7.89 6.65
N ASP A 121 6.34 -8.33 7.69
CA ASP A 121 7.62 -9.00 7.55
C ASP A 121 7.43 -10.51 7.31
N ILE A 122 7.66 -10.96 6.07
CA ILE A 122 7.45 -12.36 5.64
C ILE A 122 8.23 -13.39 6.46
N THR A 123 9.34 -12.97 7.10
CA THR A 123 10.16 -13.85 7.96
C THR A 123 9.44 -14.24 9.25
N LYS A 124 8.34 -13.56 9.58
CA LYS A 124 7.53 -13.77 10.79
C LYS A 124 6.19 -14.43 10.51
N ILE A 125 5.89 -14.72 9.24
CA ILE A 125 4.63 -15.30 8.82
C ILE A 125 4.84 -16.80 8.64
N ASP A 126 4.06 -17.61 9.36
CA ASP A 126 4.05 -19.07 9.20
C ASP A 126 3.50 -19.39 7.81
N GLU A 127 4.18 -20.27 7.07
CA GLU A 127 3.78 -20.69 5.73
C GLU A 127 2.36 -21.28 5.70
N LYS A 128 1.87 -21.81 6.83
CA LYS A 128 0.52 -22.37 6.96
C LYS A 128 -0.59 -21.32 6.98
N ASP A 129 -0.24 -20.07 7.30
CA ASP A 129 -1.19 -18.95 7.31
C ASP A 129 -1.35 -18.35 5.90
N ILE A 130 -0.51 -18.75 4.94
CA ILE A 130 -0.58 -18.28 3.55
C ILE A 130 -1.63 -19.12 2.80
N PRO A 131 -2.64 -18.49 2.17
CA PRO A 131 -3.67 -19.20 1.42
C PRO A 131 -3.11 -20.01 0.24
N ASP A 132 -3.79 -21.10 -0.09
CA ASP A 132 -3.51 -21.87 -1.31
C ASP A 132 -3.53 -20.96 -2.54
N HIS A 133 -2.56 -21.16 -3.43
CA HIS A 133 -2.36 -20.33 -4.61
C HIS A 133 -1.73 -21.12 -5.76
N GLU A 134 -1.89 -20.61 -6.97
CA GLU A 134 -1.31 -21.19 -8.19
C GLU A 134 -0.12 -20.39 -8.71
N ILE A 135 -0.04 -19.11 -8.33
CA ILE A 135 1.01 -18.19 -8.76
C ILE A 135 1.65 -17.58 -7.52
N LEU A 136 2.97 -17.70 -7.41
CA LEU A 136 3.77 -16.97 -6.44
C LEU A 136 4.65 -15.99 -7.20
N VAL A 137 4.55 -14.71 -6.86
CA VAL A 137 5.52 -13.70 -7.28
C VAL A 137 6.32 -13.24 -6.07
N GLY A 138 7.62 -13.02 -6.26
CA GLY A 138 8.55 -12.73 -5.16
C GLY A 138 9.68 -11.84 -5.62
N GLY A 139 9.54 -10.53 -5.42
CA GLY A 139 10.55 -9.52 -5.77
C GLY A 139 11.68 -9.39 -4.75
N PHE A 140 12.29 -10.51 -4.32
CA PHE A 140 13.22 -10.49 -3.19
C PHE A 140 14.46 -9.58 -3.44
N PRO A 141 15.02 -8.95 -2.38
CA PRO A 141 16.12 -8.00 -2.54
C PRO A 141 17.36 -8.58 -3.24
N CYS A 142 17.66 -8.08 -4.43
CA CYS A 142 18.80 -8.51 -5.26
C CYS A 142 20.14 -7.85 -4.85
N VAL A 143 20.19 -7.00 -3.81
CA VAL A 143 21.39 -6.22 -3.42
C VAL A 143 22.60 -7.10 -3.10
N ALA A 144 22.38 -8.30 -2.58
CA ALA A 144 23.45 -9.26 -2.30
C ALA A 144 24.07 -9.90 -3.56
N PHE A 145 23.35 -9.84 -4.69
CA PHE A 145 23.68 -10.50 -5.96
C PHE A 145 24.02 -9.51 -7.09
N SER A 146 23.61 -8.23 -6.95
CA SER A 146 23.84 -7.19 -7.95
C SER A 146 25.33 -6.83 -8.12
N GLN A 147 25.73 -6.51 -9.35
CA GLN A 147 27.09 -6.03 -9.69
C GLN A 147 27.46 -4.74 -8.97
N ALA A 148 26.47 -3.90 -8.62
CA ALA A 148 26.66 -2.67 -7.87
C ALA A 148 26.74 -2.88 -6.33
N GLY A 149 26.55 -4.12 -5.85
CA GLY A 149 26.64 -4.49 -4.44
C GLY A 149 27.95 -5.20 -4.08
N LEU A 150 28.09 -5.61 -2.82
CA LEU A 150 29.29 -6.28 -2.30
C LEU A 150 29.43 -7.76 -2.76
N LYS A 151 28.51 -8.28 -3.60
CA LYS A 151 28.45 -9.68 -4.08
C LYS A 151 28.61 -10.73 -2.97
N LYS A 152 28.07 -10.44 -1.78
CA LYS A 152 28.14 -11.36 -0.64
C LYS A 152 27.20 -12.56 -0.79
N GLY A 153 26.30 -12.54 -1.79
CA GLY A 153 25.37 -13.64 -2.07
C GLY A 153 24.58 -14.04 -0.83
N PHE A 154 24.53 -15.33 -0.54
CA PHE A 154 23.82 -15.87 0.63
C PHE A 154 24.47 -15.56 1.98
N ASN A 155 25.70 -15.02 2.02
CA ASN A 155 26.33 -14.58 3.26
C ASN A 155 25.86 -13.18 3.71
N ASP A 156 24.97 -12.54 2.95
CA ASP A 156 24.23 -11.34 3.36
C ASP A 156 22.85 -11.76 3.89
N THR A 157 22.42 -11.21 5.02
CA THR A 157 21.09 -11.50 5.60
C THR A 157 19.94 -11.10 4.68
N ARG A 158 20.17 -10.25 3.69
CA ARG A 158 19.17 -9.93 2.65
C ARG A 158 19.15 -10.97 1.54
N GLY A 159 20.24 -11.70 1.34
CA GLY A 159 20.34 -12.81 0.40
C GLY A 159 19.65 -14.08 0.89
N THR A 160 19.35 -14.18 2.20
CA THR A 160 18.63 -15.32 2.77
C THR A 160 17.12 -15.24 2.58
N LEU A 161 16.57 -14.10 2.15
CA LEU A 161 15.13 -13.93 1.87
C LEU A 161 14.62 -14.80 0.71
N PHE A 162 15.52 -15.29 -0.14
CA PHE A 162 15.20 -16.36 -1.09
C PHE A 162 14.73 -17.64 -0.38
N PHE A 163 15.28 -17.97 0.79
CA PHE A 163 14.88 -19.16 1.54
C PHE A 163 13.48 -19.04 2.13
N ASP A 164 12.99 -17.83 2.40
CA ASP A 164 11.59 -17.60 2.76
C ASP A 164 10.65 -17.91 1.60
N ILE A 165 11.02 -17.54 0.36
CA ILE A 165 10.28 -17.97 -0.83
C ILE A 165 10.30 -19.49 -0.94
N ALA A 166 11.47 -20.12 -0.80
CA ALA A 166 11.60 -21.57 -0.91
C ALA A 166 10.80 -22.33 0.18
N ARG A 167 10.69 -21.76 1.38
CA ARG A 167 9.85 -22.28 2.47
C ARG A 167 8.38 -22.30 2.09
N ILE A 168 7.90 -21.25 1.43
CA ILE A 168 6.49 -21.07 1.05
C ILE A 168 6.12 -21.91 -0.19
N ILE A 169 7.07 -22.17 -1.09
CA ILE A 169 6.84 -22.99 -2.30
C ILE A 169 6.68 -24.49 -1.98
N LYS A 170 7.25 -24.96 -0.87
CA LYS A 170 7.42 -26.39 -0.58
C LYS A 170 6.12 -27.09 -0.21
#